data_AF-A0A2E4D4G0-F1
#
_entry.id   AF-A0A2E4D4G0-F1
#
_cell.length_a   1.000
_cell.length_b   1.000
_cell.length_c   1.000
_cell.angle_alpha   90.00
_cell.angle_beta   90.00
_cell.angle_gamma   90.00
#
_symmetry.space_group_name_H-M   'P 1'
#
loop_
_entity.id
_entity.type
_entity.pdbx_description
1 polymer ?
#
loop_
_entity_poly.entity_id
_entity_poly.type
_entity_poly.pdbx_seq_one_letter_code
_entity_poly.pdbx_strand_id
1 'polypeptide(L)'
;IAELREDYPNTRFSQWFLDPLNKKGPDYERNKSRILDKIKVVDSTFLTTSPDALEFLPKDLLPLFGGSIFQNNESNLLGQKNEVALLRLLFLSHKNAQNLETDHIIFGTGISAFELEDLLITRNFKKALETINYMRDHDRQNSAPIIWTIAKVINSCLSSLQATNRNSALANNGVWASKIKYYKDFIKKAEIKEFMSLNNEILKIDLINKGILKAETWEQIERVILMLQDATSLQN
;
A
#
# COMPACT_ATOMS: atom_id res chain seq x y z
N ILE A 1 26.65 -22.45 -1.41
CA ILE A 1 26.13 -21.59 -0.31
C ILE A 1 26.94 -21.79 0.96
N ALA A 2 27.18 -23.04 1.41
CA ALA A 2 28.06 -23.30 2.55
C ALA A 2 29.46 -22.67 2.38
N GLU A 3 30.14 -22.96 1.27
CA GLU A 3 31.43 -22.34 0.92
C GLU A 3 31.37 -20.80 0.87
N LEU A 4 30.36 -20.24 0.20
CA LEU A 4 30.15 -18.78 0.14
C LEU A 4 29.89 -18.14 1.52
N ARG A 5 29.37 -18.89 2.49
CA ARG A 5 29.21 -18.41 3.87
C ARG A 5 30.53 -18.39 4.63
N GLU A 6 31.41 -19.35 4.35
CA GLU A 6 32.75 -19.39 4.92
C GLU A 6 33.58 -18.22 4.37
N ASP A 7 33.49 -17.95 3.07
CA ASP A 7 34.21 -16.85 2.41
C ASP A 7 33.65 -15.46 2.80
N TYR A 8 32.35 -15.37 3.09
CA TYR A 8 31.67 -14.09 3.38
C TYR A 8 30.73 -14.19 4.59
N PRO A 9 31.25 -14.12 5.82
CA PRO A 9 30.48 -14.40 7.05
C PRO A 9 29.37 -13.39 7.36
N ASN A 10 29.46 -12.17 6.80
CA ASN A 10 28.46 -11.11 7.00
C ASN A 10 27.35 -11.12 5.93
N THR A 11 27.47 -11.97 4.90
CA THR A 11 26.50 -12.03 3.81
C THR A 11 25.29 -12.85 4.23
N ARG A 12 24.08 -12.25 4.10
CA ARG A 12 22.82 -12.94 4.36
C ARG A 12 22.31 -13.63 3.11
N PHE A 13 21.96 -14.90 3.24
CA PHE A 13 21.42 -15.71 2.16
C PHE A 13 19.95 -15.98 2.40
N SER A 14 19.12 -15.65 1.42
CA SER A 14 17.68 -15.91 1.48
C SER A 14 17.25 -16.76 0.30
N GLN A 15 16.29 -17.65 0.51
CA GLN A 15 15.70 -18.44 -0.56
C GLN A 15 14.25 -18.02 -0.80
N TRP A 16 13.87 -17.90 -2.07
CA TRP A 16 12.51 -17.58 -2.50
C TRP A 16 11.91 -18.77 -3.22
N PHE A 17 10.77 -19.25 -2.73
CA PHE A 17 9.97 -20.28 -3.38
C PHE A 17 8.66 -19.68 -3.88
N LEU A 18 8.48 -19.74 -5.21
CA LEU A 18 7.25 -19.34 -5.87
C LEU A 18 6.19 -20.47 -5.87
N ASP A 19 6.64 -21.71 -5.67
CA ASP A 19 5.76 -22.89 -5.69
C ASP A 19 5.03 -23.04 -4.35
N PRO A 20 3.69 -23.17 -4.35
CA PRO A 20 2.92 -23.30 -3.11
C PRO A 20 3.20 -24.64 -2.43
N LEU A 21 3.35 -24.61 -1.09
CA LEU A 21 3.50 -25.82 -0.28
C LEU A 21 2.13 -26.40 0.11
N ASN A 22 1.43 -26.97 -0.87
CA ASN A 22 0.10 -27.58 -0.66
C ASN A 22 0.20 -29.07 -0.35
N LYS A 23 -0.24 -29.51 0.85
CA LYS A 23 -0.23 -30.93 1.28
C LYS A 23 -1.01 -31.88 0.37
N LYS A 24 -1.99 -31.36 -0.38
CA LYS A 24 -2.83 -32.12 -1.32
C LYS A 24 -2.34 -32.00 -2.77
N GLY A 25 -1.29 -31.22 -3.03
CA GLY A 25 -0.74 -30.99 -4.36
C GLY A 25 0.15 -32.16 -4.84
N PRO A 26 0.25 -32.38 -6.16
CA PRO A 26 1.05 -33.47 -6.71
C PRO A 26 2.55 -33.33 -6.40
N ASP A 27 3.04 -32.10 -6.25
CA ASP A 27 4.46 -31.80 -6.00
C ASP A 27 4.80 -31.55 -4.52
N TYR A 28 3.90 -31.87 -3.58
CA TYR A 28 4.08 -31.55 -2.16
C TYR A 28 5.42 -32.03 -1.59
N GLU A 29 5.71 -33.33 -1.73
CA GLU A 29 6.94 -33.92 -1.17
C GLU A 29 8.19 -33.37 -1.87
N ARG A 30 8.10 -33.10 -3.17
CA ARG A 30 9.20 -32.51 -3.94
C ARG A 30 9.48 -31.07 -3.50
N ASN A 31 8.45 -30.25 -3.33
CA ASN A 31 8.58 -28.85 -2.91
C ASN A 31 9.05 -28.75 -1.45
N LYS A 32 8.52 -29.60 -0.58
CA LYS A 32 8.98 -29.74 0.81
C LYS A 32 10.47 -30.08 0.87
N SER A 33 10.90 -31.08 0.10
CA SER A 33 12.31 -31.47 0.04
C SER A 33 13.21 -30.31 -0.43
N ARG A 34 12.80 -29.58 -1.48
CA ARG A 34 13.54 -28.41 -2.00
C ARG A 34 13.67 -27.28 -0.98
N ILE A 35 12.62 -27.01 -0.21
CA ILE A 35 12.64 -25.96 0.84
C ILE A 35 13.57 -26.36 1.99
N LEU A 36 13.53 -27.64 2.40
CA LEU A 36 14.29 -28.15 3.53
C LEU A 36 15.77 -28.39 3.21
N ASP A 37 16.11 -28.66 1.95
CA ASP A 37 17.47 -28.92 1.48
C ASP A 37 18.49 -27.87 1.97
N LYS A 38 18.11 -26.59 1.94
CA LYS A 38 19.02 -25.47 2.23
C LYS A 38 18.71 -24.76 3.54
N ILE A 39 17.78 -25.26 4.35
CA ILE A 39 17.27 -24.56 5.54
C ILE A 39 18.36 -24.29 6.59
N LYS A 40 19.42 -25.10 6.62
CA LYS A 40 20.55 -24.94 7.56
C LYS A 40 21.58 -23.89 7.12
N VAL A 41 21.57 -23.49 5.86
CA VAL A 41 22.60 -22.62 5.26
C VAL A 41 22.03 -21.29 4.74
N VAL A 42 20.73 -21.06 4.93
CA VAL A 42 20.04 -19.80 4.59
C VAL A 42 19.54 -19.12 5.86
N ASP A 43 19.53 -17.79 5.86
CA ASP A 43 19.05 -16.96 6.97
C ASP A 43 17.53 -16.85 6.99
N SER A 44 16.90 -16.90 5.81
CA SER A 44 15.46 -16.81 5.70
C SER A 44 14.92 -17.52 4.46
N THR A 45 13.65 -17.93 4.54
CA THR A 45 12.91 -18.59 3.45
C THR A 45 11.62 -17.84 3.22
N PHE A 46 11.44 -17.35 2.00
CA PHE A 46 10.22 -16.69 1.54
C PHE A 46 9.38 -17.72 0.78
N LEU A 47 8.14 -17.94 1.23
CA LEU A 47 7.18 -18.84 0.60
C LEU A 47 6.00 -18.02 0.09
N THR A 48 5.64 -18.17 -1.17
CA THR A 48 4.34 -17.72 -1.67
C THR A 48 3.29 -18.75 -1.29
N THR A 49 2.29 -18.35 -0.50
CA THR A 49 1.14 -19.21 -0.22
C THR A 49 0.02 -18.86 -1.19
N SER A 50 -0.54 -19.88 -1.84
CA SER A 50 -1.78 -19.69 -2.59
C SER A 50 -2.88 -19.27 -1.61
N PRO A 51 -3.75 -18.30 -1.95
CA PRO A 51 -4.94 -17.98 -1.16
C PRO A 51 -5.75 -19.23 -0.77
N ASP A 52 -5.78 -20.25 -1.64
CA ASP A 52 -6.46 -21.53 -1.39
C ASP A 52 -5.95 -22.30 -0.14
N ALA A 53 -4.79 -21.92 0.41
CA ALA A 53 -4.25 -22.49 1.64
C ALA A 53 -4.95 -21.99 2.92
N LEU A 54 -5.81 -20.97 2.83
CA LEU A 54 -6.62 -20.45 3.94
C LEU A 54 -7.90 -21.26 4.12
N GLU A 55 -7.80 -22.57 4.39
CA GLU A 55 -8.94 -23.50 4.49
C GLU A 55 -10.00 -23.11 5.55
N PHE A 56 -9.66 -22.23 6.50
CA PHE A 56 -10.56 -21.74 7.54
C PHE A 56 -11.46 -20.58 7.08
N LEU A 57 -11.15 -19.99 5.91
CA LEU A 57 -11.87 -18.84 5.36
C LEU A 57 -12.88 -19.32 4.29
N PRO A 58 -14.13 -18.84 4.31
CA PRO A 58 -15.09 -19.11 3.24
C PRO A 58 -14.56 -18.71 1.85
N LYS A 59 -14.86 -19.52 0.83
CA LYS A 59 -14.29 -19.34 -0.53
C LYS A 59 -14.70 -18.03 -1.19
N ASP A 60 -15.88 -17.54 -0.88
CA ASP A 60 -16.44 -16.25 -1.32
C ASP A 60 -15.73 -15.04 -0.68
N LEU A 61 -15.20 -15.21 0.53
CA LEU A 61 -14.44 -14.19 1.26
C LEU A 61 -12.93 -14.22 0.95
N LEU A 62 -12.46 -15.29 0.31
CA LEU A 62 -11.06 -15.50 -0.06
C LEU A 62 -10.50 -14.38 -0.97
N PRO A 63 -11.18 -13.95 -2.04
CA PRO A 63 -10.67 -12.88 -2.89
C PRO A 63 -10.59 -11.54 -2.14
N LEU A 64 -11.51 -11.30 -1.22
CA LEU A 64 -11.55 -10.07 -0.41
C LEU A 64 -10.39 -10.04 0.58
N PHE A 65 -10.35 -10.98 1.54
CA PHE A 65 -9.33 -10.96 2.60
C PHE A 65 -7.96 -11.42 2.12
N GLY A 66 -7.90 -12.43 1.24
CA GLY A 66 -6.64 -12.89 0.65
C GLY A 66 -6.03 -11.81 -0.26
N GLY A 67 -6.86 -11.11 -1.04
CA GLY A 67 -6.44 -9.96 -1.84
C GLY A 67 -5.90 -8.82 -0.99
N SER A 68 -6.63 -8.41 0.06
CA SER A 68 -6.20 -7.35 0.97
C SER A 68 -4.89 -7.67 1.71
N ILE A 69 -4.72 -8.90 2.22
CA ILE A 69 -3.48 -9.28 2.90
C ILE A 69 -2.29 -9.26 1.94
N PHE A 70 -2.48 -9.76 0.72
CA PHE A 70 -1.45 -9.75 -0.30
C PHE A 70 -1.05 -8.32 -0.70
N GLN A 71 -2.02 -7.46 -0.99
CA GLN A 71 -1.78 -6.09 -1.43
C GLN A 71 -1.20 -5.22 -0.30
N ASN A 72 -1.73 -5.33 0.92
CA ASN A 72 -1.35 -4.45 2.04
C ASN A 72 -0.01 -4.80 2.67
N ASN A 73 0.45 -6.04 2.50
CA ASN A 73 1.70 -6.53 3.05
C ASN A 73 2.59 -7.14 1.96
N GLU A 74 2.48 -6.66 0.72
CA GLU A 74 3.35 -7.10 -0.36
C GLU A 74 4.82 -6.84 0.05
N SER A 75 5.66 -7.87 0.01
CA SER A 75 7.05 -7.85 0.52
C SER A 75 7.23 -7.78 2.05
N ASN A 76 6.16 -7.77 2.85
CA ASN A 76 6.20 -7.85 4.33
C ASN A 76 5.59 -9.18 4.84
N LEU A 77 6.37 -10.27 4.79
CA LEU A 77 5.89 -11.60 5.20
C LEU A 77 5.48 -11.69 6.67
N LEU A 78 6.11 -10.90 7.56
CA LEU A 78 5.72 -10.87 8.97
C LEU A 78 4.33 -10.26 9.14
N GLY A 79 4.06 -9.17 8.42
CA GLY A 79 2.74 -8.55 8.33
C GLY A 79 1.69 -9.52 7.78
N GLN A 80 1.98 -10.17 6.65
CA GLN A 80 1.07 -11.20 6.07
C GLN A 80 0.75 -12.31 7.08
N LYS A 81 1.76 -12.81 7.80
CA LYS A 81 1.59 -13.87 8.80
C LYS A 81 0.74 -13.42 9.98
N ASN A 82 0.91 -12.18 10.44
CA ASN A 82 0.14 -11.62 11.56
C ASN A 82 -1.34 -11.45 11.16
N GLU A 83 -1.62 -10.93 9.97
CA GLU A 83 -2.99 -10.75 9.48
C GLU A 83 -3.71 -12.10 9.32
N VAL A 84 -3.03 -13.12 8.78
CA VAL A 84 -3.57 -14.49 8.68
C VAL A 84 -3.85 -15.09 10.06
N ALA A 85 -2.99 -14.83 11.05
CA ALA A 85 -3.20 -15.31 12.42
C ALA A 85 -4.41 -14.65 13.10
N LEU A 86 -4.59 -13.34 12.90
CA LEU A 86 -5.75 -12.60 13.39
C LEU A 86 -7.03 -13.09 12.70
N LEU A 87 -7.01 -13.27 11.38
CA LEU A 87 -8.10 -13.90 10.61
C LEU A 87 -8.50 -15.26 11.18
N ARG A 88 -7.53 -16.12 11.47
CA ARG A 88 -7.80 -17.40 12.12
C ARG A 88 -8.50 -17.25 13.45
N LEU A 89 -8.07 -16.31 14.30
CA LEU A 89 -8.70 -16.09 15.60
C LEU A 89 -10.15 -15.60 15.48
N LEU A 90 -10.42 -14.68 14.54
CA LEU A 90 -11.78 -14.17 14.31
C LEU A 90 -12.73 -15.26 13.80
N PHE A 91 -12.30 -16.06 12.82
CA PHE A 91 -13.14 -17.10 12.23
C PHE A 91 -13.26 -18.36 13.09
N LEU A 92 -12.24 -18.72 13.88
CA LEU A 92 -12.29 -19.89 14.76
C LEU A 92 -12.99 -19.62 16.10
N SER A 93 -13.03 -18.36 16.56
CA SER A 93 -13.79 -17.98 17.76
C SER A 93 -15.31 -18.06 17.54
N HIS A 94 -15.77 -17.91 16.30
CA HIS A 94 -17.17 -17.99 15.93
C HIS A 94 -17.47 -19.38 15.37
N LYS A 95 -18.00 -20.29 16.21
CA LYS A 95 -18.35 -21.67 15.83
C LYS A 95 -19.35 -21.82 14.66
N ASN A 96 -19.98 -20.73 14.22
CA ASN A 96 -20.90 -20.70 13.08
C ASN A 96 -20.44 -19.65 12.05
N ALA A 97 -19.49 -20.03 11.19
CA ALA A 97 -18.89 -19.15 10.19
C ALA A 97 -19.83 -18.67 9.07
N GLN A 98 -21.10 -19.11 9.06
CA GLN A 98 -22.06 -18.78 8.01
C GLN A 98 -22.80 -17.44 8.23
N ASN A 99 -22.75 -16.88 9.44
CA ASN A 99 -23.44 -15.62 9.80
C ASN A 99 -22.50 -14.61 10.49
N LEU A 100 -21.22 -14.56 10.10
CA LEU A 100 -20.40 -13.40 10.48
C LEU A 100 -20.84 -12.24 9.61
N GLU A 101 -21.43 -11.19 10.21
CA GLU A 101 -21.50 -9.87 9.59
C GLU A 101 -20.06 -9.38 9.38
N THR A 102 -19.52 -9.68 8.20
CA THR A 102 -18.14 -9.31 7.82
C THR A 102 -18.00 -7.82 7.54
N ASP A 103 -19.09 -7.07 7.53
CA ASP A 103 -19.14 -5.62 7.28
C ASP A 103 -18.29 -4.84 8.29
N HIS A 104 -18.09 -5.38 9.50
CA HIS A 104 -17.29 -4.77 10.57
C HIS A 104 -15.86 -5.36 10.66
N ILE A 105 -15.56 -6.43 9.92
CA ILE A 105 -14.26 -7.11 9.92
C ILE A 105 -13.43 -6.54 8.77
N ILE A 106 -12.74 -5.45 9.04
CA ILE A 106 -11.84 -4.82 8.08
C ILE A 106 -10.41 -5.31 8.35
N PHE A 107 -9.93 -6.28 7.56
CA PHE A 107 -8.51 -6.65 7.54
C PHE A 107 -7.74 -5.60 6.74
N GLY A 108 -7.40 -4.54 7.47
CA GLY A 108 -6.94 -3.26 6.95
C GLY A 108 -7.79 -2.13 7.51
N THR A 109 -7.83 -1.94 8.84
CA THR A 109 -8.35 -0.69 9.42
C THR A 109 -7.49 0.53 9.07
N GLY A 110 -6.45 0.38 8.24
CA GLY A 110 -5.66 1.47 7.72
C GLY A 110 -5.81 1.49 6.21
N ILE A 111 -6.64 2.38 5.70
CA ILE A 111 -6.50 2.86 4.33
C ILE A 111 -5.05 3.28 4.20
N SER A 112 -4.25 2.47 3.50
CA SER A 112 -2.82 2.71 3.46
C SER A 112 -2.56 4.04 2.75
N ALA A 113 -1.41 4.65 2.99
CA ALA A 113 -1.00 5.84 2.24
C ALA A 113 -0.99 5.60 0.71
N PHE A 114 -1.00 4.33 0.25
CA PHE A 114 -1.14 3.94 -1.16
C PHE A 114 -2.59 3.97 -1.65
N GLU A 115 -3.56 3.59 -0.83
CA GLU A 115 -4.97 3.73 -1.19
C GLU A 115 -5.35 5.21 -1.29
N LEU A 116 -4.77 6.08 -0.46
CA LEU A 116 -4.96 7.52 -0.60
C LEU A 116 -4.45 8.04 -1.95
N GLU A 117 -3.28 7.59 -2.43
CA GLU A 117 -2.78 7.93 -3.77
C GLU A 117 -3.82 7.60 -4.85
N ASP A 118 -4.39 6.38 -4.78
CA ASP A 118 -5.37 5.91 -5.76
C ASP A 118 -6.69 6.69 -5.68
N LEU A 119 -7.17 7.02 -4.48
CA LEU A 119 -8.37 7.84 -4.30
C LEU A 119 -8.18 9.26 -4.87
N LEU A 120 -7.01 9.86 -4.69
CA LEU A 120 -6.71 11.20 -5.21
C LEU A 120 -6.67 11.19 -6.75
N ILE A 121 -5.89 10.29 -7.36
CA ILE A 121 -5.73 10.26 -8.84
C ILE A 121 -7.01 9.83 -9.56
N THR A 122 -7.87 9.02 -8.91
CA THR A 122 -9.19 8.63 -9.44
C THR A 122 -10.29 9.65 -9.13
N ARG A 123 -9.95 10.77 -8.47
CA ARG A 123 -10.85 11.89 -8.13
C ARG A 123 -11.96 11.52 -7.15
N ASN A 124 -11.77 10.46 -6.36
CA ASN A 124 -12.70 10.10 -5.30
C ASN A 124 -12.39 10.90 -4.01
N PHE A 125 -12.49 12.23 -4.11
CA PHE A 125 -12.13 13.15 -3.04
C PHE A 125 -13.03 13.03 -1.81
N LYS A 126 -14.31 12.67 -1.99
CA LYS A 126 -15.21 12.39 -0.86
C LYS A 126 -14.66 11.26 0.01
N LYS A 127 -14.34 10.12 -0.61
CA LYS A 127 -13.77 8.97 0.12
C LYS A 127 -12.37 9.30 0.67
N ALA A 128 -11.55 10.08 -0.06
CA ALA A 128 -10.25 10.53 0.44
C ALA A 128 -10.37 11.39 1.71
N LEU A 129 -11.37 12.26 1.81
CA LEU A 129 -11.63 13.06 3.01
C LEU A 129 -12.18 12.19 4.16
N GLU A 130 -13.08 11.25 3.87
CA GLU A 130 -13.56 10.27 4.87
C GLU A 130 -12.40 9.46 5.46
N THR A 131 -11.48 9.01 4.61
CA THR A 131 -10.22 8.35 5.01
C THR A 131 -9.40 9.19 5.99
N ILE A 132 -9.19 10.47 5.67
CA ILE A 132 -8.31 11.34 6.47
C ILE A 132 -8.95 11.70 7.79
N ASN A 133 -10.26 11.93 7.81
CA ASN A 133 -11.01 12.11 9.05
C ASN A 133 -10.88 10.87 9.94
N TYR A 134 -11.06 9.69 9.34
CA TYR A 134 -10.86 8.42 10.05
C TYR A 134 -9.43 8.30 10.61
N MET A 135 -8.39 8.60 9.82
CA MET A 135 -7.00 8.56 10.27
C MET A 135 -6.70 9.60 11.35
N ARG A 136 -7.26 10.80 11.27
CA ARG A 136 -7.13 11.84 12.30
C ARG A 136 -7.67 11.35 13.64
N ASP A 137 -8.81 10.70 13.63
CA ASP A 137 -9.53 10.29 14.84
C ASP A 137 -8.87 9.06 15.51
N HIS A 138 -8.15 8.22 14.74
CA HIS A 138 -7.53 6.97 15.22
C HIS A 138 -5.99 7.02 15.34
N ASP A 139 -5.30 7.88 14.57
CA ASP A 139 -3.83 8.00 14.54
C ASP A 139 -3.37 9.47 14.34
N ARG A 140 -3.79 10.34 15.26
CA ARG A 140 -3.57 11.80 15.17
C ARG A 140 -2.10 12.24 15.09
N GLN A 141 -1.18 11.41 15.57
CA GLN A 141 0.26 11.74 15.63
C GLN A 141 1.01 11.38 14.34
N ASN A 142 0.39 10.65 13.42
CA ASN A 142 1.04 10.06 12.25
C ASN A 142 0.55 10.69 10.94
N SER A 143 0.58 12.02 10.85
CA SER A 143 0.24 12.77 9.64
C SER A 143 1.34 12.74 8.56
N ALA A 144 2.59 12.40 8.94
CA ALA A 144 3.74 12.47 8.03
C ALA A 144 3.61 11.59 6.76
N PRO A 145 3.14 10.33 6.82
CA PRO A 145 2.95 9.51 5.61
C PRO A 145 1.88 10.06 4.67
N ILE A 146 0.83 10.67 5.22
CA ILE A 146 -0.26 11.30 4.45
C ILE A 146 0.28 12.51 3.68
N ILE A 147 1.01 13.38 4.39
CA ILE A 147 1.67 14.55 3.79
C ILE A 147 2.62 14.11 2.69
N TRP A 148 3.42 13.07 2.94
CA TRP A 148 4.35 12.55 1.95
C TRP A 148 3.65 12.00 0.70
N THR A 149 2.56 11.25 0.85
CA THR A 149 1.78 10.76 -0.29
C THR A 149 1.22 11.91 -1.12
N ILE A 150 0.60 12.90 -0.46
CA ILE A 150 0.02 14.06 -1.15
C ILE A 150 1.13 14.84 -1.88
N ALA A 151 2.27 15.06 -1.22
CA ALA A 151 3.44 15.71 -1.82
C ALA A 151 3.95 14.95 -3.05
N LYS A 152 4.04 13.61 -2.96
CA LYS A 152 4.45 12.75 -4.08
C LYS A 152 3.50 12.89 -5.27
N VAL A 153 2.19 12.87 -5.03
CA VAL A 153 1.16 13.04 -6.09
C VAL A 153 1.32 14.39 -6.76
N ILE A 154 1.36 15.48 -5.98
CA ILE A 154 1.49 16.86 -6.48
C ILE A 154 2.78 17.02 -7.28
N ASN A 155 3.92 16.57 -6.75
CA ASN A 155 5.23 16.71 -7.42
C ASN A 155 5.33 15.88 -8.70
N SER A 156 4.76 14.67 -8.71
CA SER A 156 4.68 13.83 -9.92
C SER A 156 3.83 14.50 -10.99
N CYS A 157 2.68 15.07 -10.61
CA CYS A 157 1.82 15.84 -11.51
C CYS A 157 2.52 17.08 -12.05
N LEU A 158 3.16 17.87 -11.19
CA LEU A 158 3.88 19.08 -11.57
C LEU A 158 5.02 18.79 -12.54
N SER A 159 5.84 17.77 -12.23
CA SER A 159 6.93 17.32 -13.10
C SER A 159 6.40 16.86 -14.46
N SER A 160 5.26 16.16 -14.47
CA SER A 160 4.61 15.76 -15.71
C SER A 160 4.05 16.93 -16.50
N LEU A 161 3.58 18.00 -15.87
CA LEU A 161 3.07 19.19 -16.54
C LEU A 161 4.18 20.07 -17.13
N GLN A 162 5.35 20.11 -16.49
CA GLN A 162 6.53 20.87 -16.94
C GLN A 162 7.35 20.16 -18.02
N ALA A 163 7.27 18.82 -18.09
CA ALA A 163 8.07 18.04 -19.02
C ALA A 163 7.51 18.04 -20.46
N THR A 164 8.41 17.98 -21.42
CA THR A 164 8.08 17.73 -22.84
C THR A 164 7.50 16.33 -23.05
N ASN A 165 8.03 15.32 -22.34
CA ASN A 165 7.50 13.96 -22.32
C ASN A 165 6.90 13.61 -20.95
N ARG A 166 5.56 13.65 -20.90
CA ARG A 166 4.77 13.42 -19.68
C ARG A 166 4.96 12.00 -19.11
N ASN A 167 5.03 10.98 -19.97
CA ASN A 167 5.12 9.59 -19.52
C ASN A 167 6.46 9.31 -18.84
N SER A 168 7.57 9.75 -19.44
CA SER A 168 8.90 9.55 -18.86
C SER A 168 9.08 10.36 -17.58
N ALA A 169 8.49 11.55 -17.49
CA ALA A 169 8.55 12.36 -16.26
C ALA A 169 7.83 11.68 -15.08
N LEU A 170 6.68 11.06 -15.31
CA LEU A 170 5.98 10.28 -14.28
C LEU A 170 6.79 9.04 -13.87
N ALA A 171 7.34 8.30 -14.84
CA ALA A 171 8.16 7.12 -14.55
C ALA A 171 9.44 7.47 -13.76
N ASN A 172 10.12 8.56 -14.12
CA ASN A 172 11.31 9.04 -13.43
C ASN A 172 11.02 9.51 -11.99
N ASN A 173 9.78 9.91 -11.70
CA ASN A 173 9.32 10.25 -10.34
C ASN A 173 8.81 9.02 -9.56
N GLY A 174 9.03 7.80 -10.06
CA GLY A 174 8.64 6.56 -9.37
C GLY A 174 7.16 6.21 -9.46
N VAL A 175 6.44 6.76 -10.45
CA VAL A 175 5.07 6.33 -10.75
C VAL A 175 5.10 5.01 -11.53
N TRP A 176 4.39 4.01 -11.02
CA TRP A 176 4.24 2.71 -11.67
C TRP A 176 3.62 2.83 -13.06
N ALA A 177 4.08 2.02 -14.01
CA ALA A 177 3.57 2.04 -15.38
C ALA A 177 2.05 1.85 -15.48
N SER A 178 1.48 1.01 -14.60
CA SER A 178 0.04 0.79 -14.48
C SER A 178 -0.74 2.04 -14.05
N LYS A 179 -0.10 2.97 -13.33
CA LYS A 179 -0.72 4.19 -12.81
C LYS A 179 -0.58 5.41 -13.72
N ILE A 180 0.36 5.40 -14.68
CA ILE A 180 0.65 6.52 -15.58
C ILE A 180 -0.62 7.04 -16.29
N LYS A 181 -1.50 6.13 -16.73
CA LYS A 181 -2.75 6.52 -17.40
C LYS A 181 -3.63 7.39 -16.49
N TYR A 182 -3.85 6.96 -15.24
CA TYR A 182 -4.69 7.68 -14.29
C TYR A 182 -4.11 9.05 -13.96
N TYR A 183 -2.79 9.16 -13.76
CA TYR A 183 -2.13 10.45 -13.57
C TYR A 183 -2.33 11.40 -14.76
N LYS A 184 -2.28 10.90 -15.99
CA LYS A 184 -2.52 11.73 -17.19
C LYS A 184 -3.96 12.20 -17.29
N ASP A 185 -4.91 11.33 -17.00
CA ASP A 185 -6.33 11.67 -16.98
C ASP A 185 -6.63 12.66 -15.84
N PHE A 186 -5.94 12.53 -14.72
CA PHE A 186 -6.02 13.42 -13.57
C PHE A 186 -5.58 14.85 -13.92
N ILE A 187 -4.41 15.03 -14.55
CA ILE A 187 -3.85 16.35 -14.88
C ILE A 187 -4.31 16.90 -16.24
N LYS A 188 -5.25 16.25 -16.93
CA LYS A 188 -5.60 16.54 -18.33
C LYS A 188 -5.97 18.01 -18.59
N LYS A 189 -6.69 18.65 -17.66
CA LYS A 189 -7.12 20.06 -17.72
C LYS A 189 -6.41 20.95 -16.67
N ALA A 190 -5.42 20.41 -15.97
CA ALA A 190 -4.77 21.13 -14.87
C ALA A 190 -3.79 22.20 -15.37
N GLU A 191 -3.69 23.32 -14.65
CA GLU A 191 -2.70 24.35 -14.93
C GLU A 191 -1.42 24.19 -14.09
N ILE A 192 -0.27 24.52 -14.69
CA ILE A 192 1.03 24.50 -13.99
C ILE A 192 1.00 25.43 -12.77
N LYS A 193 0.36 26.59 -12.89
CA LYS A 193 0.31 27.61 -11.83
C LYS A 193 -0.42 27.09 -10.58
N GLU A 194 -1.51 26.35 -10.77
CA GLU A 194 -2.28 25.75 -9.68
C GLU A 194 -1.46 24.68 -8.95
N PHE A 195 -0.78 23.80 -9.70
CA PHE A 195 0.09 22.76 -9.12
C PHE A 195 1.35 23.34 -8.45
N MET A 196 1.89 24.45 -8.93
CA MET A 196 2.95 25.20 -8.24
C MET A 196 2.45 25.78 -6.91
N SER A 197 1.22 26.32 -6.87
CA SER A 197 0.60 26.79 -5.63
C SER A 197 0.39 25.64 -4.64
N LEU A 198 -0.14 24.51 -5.10
CA LEU A 198 -0.32 23.30 -4.30
C LEU A 198 1.02 22.78 -3.73
N ASN A 199 2.08 22.82 -4.52
CA ASN A 199 3.42 22.42 -4.06
C ASN A 199 3.95 23.34 -2.94
N ASN A 200 3.70 24.66 -3.05
CA ASN A 200 4.06 25.58 -1.98
C ASN A 200 3.25 25.35 -0.71
N GLU A 201 1.95 25.04 -0.82
CA GLU A 201 1.13 24.73 0.35
C GLU A 201 1.54 23.41 1.02
N ILE A 202 1.81 22.34 0.27
CA ILE A 202 2.24 21.06 0.89
C ILE A 202 3.60 21.18 1.58
N LEU A 203 4.51 22.01 1.07
CA LEU A 203 5.76 22.33 1.76
C LEU A 203 5.51 23.06 3.08
N LYS A 204 4.56 24.01 3.13
CA LYS A 204 4.17 24.67 4.38
C LYS A 204 3.59 23.67 5.38
N ILE A 205 2.78 22.72 4.93
CA ILE A 205 2.23 21.66 5.78
C ILE A 205 3.33 20.79 6.39
N ASP A 206 4.34 20.42 5.60
CA ASP A 206 5.49 19.67 6.12
C ASP A 206 6.25 20.46 7.21
N LEU A 207 6.39 21.78 7.05
CA LEU A 207 6.97 22.65 8.08
C LEU A 207 6.09 22.76 9.34
N ILE A 208 4.76 22.83 9.19
CA ILE A 208 3.79 22.81 10.30
C ILE A 208 3.91 21.48 11.05
N ASN A 209 3.93 20.36 10.32
CA ASN A 209 4.06 19.02 10.87
C ASN A 209 5.36 18.82 11.65
N LYS A 210 6.45 19.47 11.22
CA LYS A 210 7.74 19.51 11.94
C LYS A 210 7.75 20.47 13.14
N GLY A 211 6.65 21.17 13.42
CA GLY A 211 6.52 22.12 14.52
C GLY A 211 7.23 23.46 14.28
N ILE A 212 7.67 23.75 13.06
CA ILE A 212 8.37 25.00 12.70
C ILE A 212 7.37 26.16 12.59
N LEU A 213 6.17 25.89 12.08
CA LEU A 213 5.07 26.83 11.95
C LEU A 213 3.92 26.43 12.89
N LYS A 214 3.21 27.42 13.44
CA LYS A 214 2.06 27.18 14.33
C LYS A 214 0.76 27.14 13.52
N ALA A 215 0.25 25.94 13.26
CA ALA A 215 -1.08 25.69 12.71
C ALA A 215 -1.52 24.25 13.03
N GLU A 216 -2.80 23.94 12.84
CA GLU A 216 -3.33 22.58 12.96
C GLU A 216 -3.04 21.81 11.67
N THR A 217 -2.28 20.70 11.76
CA THR A 217 -1.79 19.95 10.59
C THR A 217 -2.90 19.31 9.76
N TRP A 218 -3.91 18.73 10.40
CA TRP A 218 -4.98 17.97 9.76
C TRP A 218 -5.94 18.88 8.99
N GLU A 219 -6.28 20.04 9.54
CA GLU A 219 -7.05 21.08 8.86
C GLU A 219 -6.34 21.55 7.58
N GLN A 220 -5.01 21.67 7.61
CA GLN A 220 -4.26 22.04 6.41
C GLN A 220 -4.20 20.90 5.38
N ILE A 221 -4.10 19.65 5.82
CA ILE A 221 -4.17 18.47 4.92
C ILE A 221 -5.51 18.46 4.19
N GLU A 222 -6.62 18.61 4.90
CA GLU A 222 -7.96 18.69 4.31
C GLU A 222 -8.06 19.84 3.30
N ARG A 223 -7.54 21.03 3.66
CA ARG A 223 -7.51 22.19 2.77
C ARG A 223 -6.76 21.94 1.48
N VAL A 224 -5.58 21.30 1.53
CA VAL A 224 -4.81 20.98 0.32
C VAL A 224 -5.53 19.98 -0.58
N ILE A 225 -6.29 19.05 -0.02
CA ILE A 225 -7.09 18.09 -0.81
C ILE A 225 -8.23 18.79 -1.53
N LEU A 226 -8.91 19.73 -0.88
CA LEU A 226 -9.93 20.55 -1.52
C LEU A 226 -9.33 21.41 -2.64
N MET A 227 -8.17 22.04 -2.40
CA MET A 227 -7.46 22.77 -3.46
C MET A 227 -7.06 21.87 -4.63
N LEU A 228 -6.66 20.63 -4.37
CA LEU A 228 -6.33 19.64 -5.40
C LEU A 228 -7.56 19.20 -6.19
N GLN A 229 -8.72 19.07 -5.52
CA GLN A 229 -10.00 18.82 -6.16
C GLN A 229 -10.37 19.95 -7.12
N ASP A 230 -10.22 21.20 -6.70
CA ASP A 230 -10.54 22.37 -7.52
C ASP A 230 -9.62 22.46 -8.74
N ALA A 231 -8.30 22.35 -8.53
CA ALA A 231 -7.27 22.42 -9.58
C ALA A 231 -7.37 21.29 -10.61
N THR A 232 -8.05 20.20 -10.27
CA THR A 232 -8.26 19.10 -11.21
C THR A 232 -9.69 19.04 -11.73
N SER A 233 -10.62 19.83 -11.21
CA SER A 233 -12.04 19.76 -11.57
C SER A 233 -12.26 19.70 -13.08
N LEU A 234 -13.09 18.75 -13.52
CA LEU A 234 -13.53 18.73 -14.91
C LEU A 234 -14.57 19.84 -15.05
N GLN A 235 -14.15 21.05 -15.39
CA GLN A 235 -15.08 22.09 -15.81
C GLN A 235 -15.93 21.53 -16.96
N ASN A 236 -17.25 21.57 -16.79
CA ASN A 236 -18.23 21.34 -17.86
C ASN A 236 -18.28 22.55 -18.77
#